data_AF-A0A915UHN8-F1
#
_entry.id   AF-A0A915UHN8-F1
#
_cell.length_a   1.000
_cell.length_b   1.000
_cell.length_c   1.000
_cell.angle_alpha   90.00
_cell.angle_beta   90.00
_cell.angle_gamma   90.00
#
_symmetry.space_group_name_H-M   'P 1'
#
loop_
_entity.id
_entity.type
_entity.pdbx_description
1 polymer ?
#
loop_
_entity_poly.entity_id
_entity_poly.type
_entity_poly.pdbx_seq_one_letter_code
_entity_poly.pdbx_strand_id
1 'polypeptide(L)'
;MTYQVEIMLRGNERVFTETVHHIGGADPAAWTADDASTVMHSTLKAIDRAINPGRADEPVTTFHGINWIVSPYENGAVLALEIHSASAVAGPFALPPQQLEALLNEAVKQPGAASGGVVH
;
A
#
# COMPACT_ATOMS: atom_id res chain seq x y z
N MET A 1 -7.56 -8.99 -6.30
CA MET A 1 -7.92 -9.56 -4.97
C MET A 1 -8.39 -8.44 -4.03
N THR A 2 -8.89 -8.73 -2.83
CA THR A 2 -9.25 -7.71 -1.81
C THR A 2 -8.49 -7.93 -0.52
N TYR A 3 -7.95 -6.87 0.08
CA TYR A 3 -7.27 -6.93 1.37
C TYR A 3 -7.69 -5.75 2.25
N GLN A 4 -7.39 -5.85 3.53
CA GLN A 4 -7.62 -4.78 4.49
C GLN A 4 -6.37 -3.94 4.66
N VAL A 5 -6.58 -2.64 4.84
CA VAL A 5 -5.59 -1.71 5.37
C VAL A 5 -6.10 -1.22 6.71
N GLU A 6 -5.39 -1.58 7.77
CA GLU A 6 -5.64 -1.09 9.13
C GLU A 6 -4.73 0.11 9.37
N ILE A 7 -5.30 1.25 9.79
CA ILE A 7 -4.61 2.55 9.84
C ILE A 7 -4.74 3.13 11.24
N MET A 8 -3.60 3.50 11.82
CA MET A 8 -3.51 4.29 13.05
C MET A 8 -2.98 5.68 12.73
N LEU A 9 -3.77 6.71 13.01
CA LEU A 9 -3.34 8.10 12.83
C LEU A 9 -2.65 8.60 14.10
N ARG A 10 -1.56 9.38 13.94
CA ARG A 10 -0.86 9.99 15.07
C ARG A 10 -1.83 10.88 15.87
N GLY A 11 -1.86 10.68 17.19
CA GLY A 11 -2.74 11.44 18.09
C GLY A 11 -4.21 11.02 18.03
N ASN A 12 -4.51 9.88 17.38
CA ASN A 12 -5.84 9.27 17.37
C ASN A 12 -5.77 7.91 18.08
N GLU A 13 -6.82 7.57 18.86
CA GLU A 13 -6.91 6.31 19.59
C GLU A 13 -7.72 5.24 18.80
N ARG A 14 -8.32 5.63 17.67
CA ARG A 14 -9.11 4.76 16.83
C ARG A 14 -8.28 4.19 15.69
N VAL A 15 -8.44 2.89 15.45
CA VAL A 15 -8.02 2.23 14.22
C VAL A 15 -9.09 2.44 13.14
N PHE A 16 -8.67 2.91 11.98
CA PHE A 16 -9.47 2.95 10.77
C PHE A 16 -9.19 1.68 9.97
N THR A 17 -10.19 1.16 9.29
CA THR A 17 -10.04 -0.01 8.43
C THR A 17 -10.62 0.30 7.08
N GLU A 18 -9.89 -0.07 6.04
CA GLU A 18 -10.33 0.11 4.67
C GLU A 18 -10.13 -1.17 3.86
N THR A 19 -11.17 -1.54 3.11
CA THR A 19 -11.08 -2.61 2.12
C THR A 19 -10.57 -2.06 0.79
N VAL A 20 -9.42 -2.55 0.36
CA VAL A 20 -8.80 -2.21 -0.91
C VAL A 20 -9.03 -3.32 -1.92
N HIS A 21 -9.49 -2.95 -3.11
CA HIS A 21 -9.54 -3.82 -4.28
C HIS A 21 -8.23 -3.66 -5.07
N HIS A 22 -7.37 -4.67 -5.01
CA HIS A 22 -6.09 -4.67 -5.73
C HIS A 22 -6.32 -4.67 -7.25
N ILE A 23 -5.67 -3.74 -7.95
CA ILE A 23 -5.64 -3.66 -9.41
C ILE A 23 -4.34 -4.30 -9.86
N GLY A 24 -4.42 -5.55 -10.33
CA GLY A 24 -3.25 -6.35 -10.71
C GLY A 24 -3.54 -7.84 -10.63
N GLY A 25 -2.49 -8.64 -10.42
CA GLY A 25 -2.57 -10.09 -10.26
C GLY A 25 -3.50 -10.48 -9.11
N ALA A 26 -4.39 -11.44 -9.35
CA ALA A 26 -5.29 -11.94 -8.31
C ALA A 26 -4.58 -12.83 -7.27
N ASP A 27 -3.47 -13.44 -7.66
CA ASP A 27 -2.65 -14.33 -6.83
C ASP A 27 -1.38 -13.62 -6.36
N PRO A 28 -1.23 -13.34 -5.05
CA PRO A 28 -0.02 -12.72 -4.51
C PRO A 28 1.26 -13.49 -4.78
N ALA A 29 1.21 -14.82 -4.90
CA ALA A 29 2.39 -15.62 -5.18
C ALA A 29 2.98 -15.35 -6.58
N ALA A 30 2.16 -14.83 -7.51
CA ALA A 30 2.55 -14.48 -8.88
C ALA A 30 2.81 -12.98 -9.10
N TRP A 31 2.83 -12.17 -8.02
CA TRP A 31 2.99 -10.73 -8.12
C TRP A 31 4.34 -10.27 -8.66
N THR A 32 4.28 -9.13 -9.33
CA THR A 32 5.42 -8.36 -9.85
C THR A 32 5.70 -7.13 -8.99
N ALA A 33 6.76 -6.38 -9.32
CA ALA A 33 7.04 -5.11 -8.67
C ALA A 33 5.91 -4.09 -8.87
N ASP A 34 5.22 -4.14 -10.02
CA ASP A 34 4.10 -3.24 -10.33
C ASP A 34 2.88 -3.53 -9.42
N ASP A 35 2.65 -4.79 -9.08
CA ASP A 35 1.64 -5.19 -8.10
C ASP A 35 1.99 -4.65 -6.71
N ALA A 36 3.23 -4.82 -6.26
CA ALA A 36 3.69 -4.31 -4.98
C ALA A 36 3.66 -2.77 -4.91
N SER A 37 3.99 -2.08 -6.02
CA SER A 37 3.85 -0.64 -6.17
C SER A 37 2.40 -0.19 -5.99
N THR A 38 1.46 -0.90 -6.62
CA THR A 38 0.03 -0.62 -6.48
C THR A 38 -0.47 -0.82 -5.05
N VAL A 39 0.01 -1.84 -4.35
CA VAL A 39 -0.29 -2.06 -2.91
C VAL A 39 0.21 -0.89 -2.05
N MET A 40 1.43 -0.40 -2.31
CA MET A 40 2.01 0.70 -1.55
C MET A 40 1.28 2.02 -1.81
N HIS A 41 0.99 2.34 -3.07
CA HIS A 41 0.21 3.52 -3.45
C HIS A 41 -1.21 3.50 -2.87
N SER A 42 -1.91 2.37 -2.96
CA SER A 42 -3.27 2.25 -2.40
C SER A 42 -3.28 2.33 -0.88
N THR A 43 -2.27 1.80 -0.19
CA THR A 43 -2.08 1.98 1.26
C THR A 43 -1.89 3.47 1.62
N LEU A 44 -1.06 4.19 0.87
CA LEU A 44 -0.89 5.64 1.06
C LEU A 44 -2.18 6.43 0.80
N LYS A 45 -2.96 6.05 -0.22
CA LYS A 45 -4.27 6.65 -0.51
C LYS A 45 -5.30 6.37 0.59
N ALA A 46 -5.26 5.19 1.19
CA ALA A 46 -6.11 4.83 2.32
C ALA A 46 -5.78 5.69 3.55
N ILE A 47 -4.49 5.87 3.84
CA ILE A 47 -4.02 6.80 4.87
C ILE A 47 -4.48 8.23 4.57
N ASP A 48 -4.31 8.73 3.35
CA ASP A 48 -4.74 10.09 3.01
C ASP A 48 -6.25 10.29 3.23
N ARG A 49 -7.09 9.33 2.86
CA ARG A 49 -8.54 9.41 3.10
C ARG A 49 -8.92 9.34 4.57
N ALA A 50 -8.16 8.62 5.39
CA ALA A 50 -8.32 8.63 6.84
C ALA A 50 -7.94 10.01 7.44
N ILE A 51 -6.88 10.65 6.93
CA ILE A 51 -6.45 11.99 7.36
C ILE A 51 -7.40 13.09 6.87
N ASN A 52 -7.87 12.97 5.63
CA ASN A 52 -8.64 13.98 4.89
C ASN A 52 -10.00 13.42 4.47
N PRO A 53 -10.92 13.15 5.42
CA PRO A 53 -12.23 12.61 5.09
C PRO A 53 -13.01 13.60 4.22
N GLY A 54 -13.50 13.14 3.06
CA GLY A 54 -14.30 13.95 2.13
C GLY A 54 -13.50 14.74 1.10
N ARG A 55 -12.18 14.54 0.98
CA ARG A 55 -11.40 15.04 -0.16
C ARG A 55 -12.04 14.58 -1.48
N ALA A 56 -12.16 15.50 -2.44
CA ALA A 56 -12.78 15.25 -3.74
C ALA A 56 -11.77 14.91 -4.85
N ASP A 57 -10.53 15.38 -4.71
CA ASP A 57 -9.41 15.09 -5.61
C ASP A 57 -8.69 13.79 -5.23
N GLU A 58 -8.10 13.15 -6.24
CA GLU A 58 -7.24 11.98 -6.05
C GLU A 58 -5.88 12.44 -5.47
N PRO A 59 -5.43 11.93 -4.31
CA PRO A 59 -4.18 12.37 -3.72
C PRO A 59 -2.99 11.88 -4.55
N VAL A 60 -2.05 12.80 -4.79
CA VAL A 60 -0.74 12.46 -5.35
C VAL A 60 0.05 11.72 -4.27
N THR A 61 0.52 10.52 -4.60
CA THR A 61 1.29 9.67 -3.70
C THR A 61 2.73 9.55 -4.18
N THR A 62 3.67 9.58 -3.24
CA THR A 62 5.11 9.41 -3.48
C THR A 62 5.67 8.49 -2.42
N PHE A 63 6.76 7.80 -2.74
CA PHE A 63 7.49 6.97 -1.77
C PHE A 63 8.51 7.76 -0.95
N HIS A 64 8.52 9.08 -1.04
CA HIS A 64 9.41 9.90 -0.22
C HIS A 64 8.94 9.96 1.24
N GLY A 65 9.86 9.74 2.19
CA GLY A 65 9.57 9.85 3.63
C GLY A 65 8.72 8.71 4.19
N ILE A 66 8.61 7.59 3.47
CA ILE A 66 7.95 6.37 3.95
C ILE A 66 9.01 5.42 4.53
N ASN A 67 8.63 4.68 5.56
CA ASN A 67 9.33 3.49 6.02
C ASN A 67 8.39 2.30 5.89
N TRP A 68 8.92 1.12 5.59
CA TRP A 68 8.11 -0.10 5.59
C TRP A 68 8.86 -1.28 6.20
N ILE A 69 8.09 -2.24 6.69
CA ILE A 69 8.57 -3.51 7.20
C ILE A 69 7.63 -4.59 6.68
N VAL A 70 8.18 -5.61 6.02
CA VAL A 70 7.44 -6.84 5.76
C VAL A 70 7.60 -7.78 6.95
N SER A 71 6.47 -8.26 7.48
CA SER A 71 6.46 -9.21 8.60
C SER A 71 5.75 -10.51 8.21
N PRO A 72 6.22 -11.68 8.68
CA PRO A 72 5.48 -12.92 8.54
C PRO A 72 4.14 -12.83 9.25
N TYR A 73 3.10 -13.35 8.61
CA TYR A 73 1.75 -13.45 9.19
C TYR A 73 1.06 -14.71 8.67
N GLU A 74 0.70 -15.62 9.57
CA GLU A 74 0.17 -16.94 9.22
C GLU A 74 1.01 -17.64 8.14
N ASN A 75 0.41 -18.01 7.00
CA ASN A 75 1.07 -18.65 5.86
C ASN A 75 1.57 -17.66 4.79
N GLY A 76 1.68 -16.36 5.14
CA GLY A 76 2.04 -15.31 4.20
C GLY A 76 2.75 -14.14 4.88
N ALA A 77 2.44 -12.93 4.43
CA ALA A 77 3.08 -11.71 4.89
C ALA A 77 2.09 -10.54 5.02
N VAL A 78 2.45 -9.58 5.86
CA VAL A 78 1.81 -8.25 5.92
C VAL A 78 2.84 -7.18 5.65
N LEU A 79 2.36 -6.06 5.09
CA LEU A 79 3.14 -4.83 4.91
C LEU A 79 2.77 -3.85 6.02
N ALA A 80 3.69 -3.57 6.94
CA ALA A 80 3.58 -2.41 7.82
C ALA A 80 4.24 -1.21 7.15
N LEU A 81 3.50 -0.12 6.96
CA LEU A 81 3.95 1.13 6.37
C LEU A 81 3.82 2.26 7.38
N GLU A 82 4.86 3.08 7.53
CA GLU A 82 4.88 4.22 8.42
C GLU A 82 5.24 5.50 7.66
N ILE A 83 4.49 6.56 7.95
CA ILE A 83 4.81 7.94 7.60
C ILE A 83 4.73 8.79 8.87
N HIS A 84 5.18 10.05 8.80
CA HIS A 84 5.16 10.92 9.98
C HIS A 84 3.78 11.01 10.66
N SER A 85 2.69 11.06 9.90
CA SER A 85 1.33 11.24 10.43
C SER A 85 0.57 9.95 10.74
N ALA A 86 1.04 8.77 10.32
CA ALA A 86 0.29 7.53 10.43
C ALA A 86 1.16 6.27 10.32
N SER A 87 0.65 5.18 10.88
CA SER A 87 1.09 3.82 10.59
C SER A 87 -0.06 3.04 9.98
N ALA A 88 0.23 2.13 9.06
CA ALA A 88 -0.77 1.25 8.46
C ALA A 88 -0.23 -0.17 8.30
N VAL A 89 -1.12 -1.16 8.36
CA VAL A 89 -0.84 -2.55 8.04
C VAL A 89 -1.74 -2.97 6.89
N ALA A 90 -1.15 -3.42 5.80
CA ALA A 90 -1.85 -3.95 4.63
C ALA A 90 -1.64 -5.46 4.52
N GLY A 91 -2.73 -6.19 4.24
CA GLY A 91 -2.72 -7.63 4.03
C GLY A 91 -3.79 -8.36 4.85
N PRO A 92 -3.59 -9.66 5.16
CA PRO A 92 -2.42 -10.47 4.79
C PRO A 92 -2.37 -10.80 3.30
N PHE A 93 -1.17 -11.10 2.81
CA PHE A 93 -0.89 -11.48 1.43
C PHE A 93 -0.31 -12.90 1.38
N ALA A 94 -0.82 -13.73 0.47
CA ALA A 94 -0.44 -15.13 0.32
C ALA A 94 0.86 -15.31 -0.49
N LEU A 95 1.96 -14.73 0.00
CA LEU A 95 3.31 -14.90 -0.53
C LEU A 95 4.35 -14.86 0.60
N PRO A 96 5.53 -15.46 0.43
CA PRO A 96 6.59 -15.42 1.42
C PRO A 96 7.04 -13.98 1.74
N PRO A 97 7.36 -13.66 3.01
CA PRO A 97 7.86 -12.33 3.40
C PRO A 97 9.03 -11.84 2.57
N GLN A 98 9.99 -12.72 2.26
CA GLN A 98 11.17 -12.38 1.47
C GLN A 98 10.82 -12.03 0.03
N GLN A 99 9.78 -12.66 -0.53
CA GLN A 99 9.30 -12.33 -1.87
C GLN A 99 8.64 -10.95 -1.87
N LEU A 100 7.75 -10.67 -0.92
CA LEU A 100 7.10 -9.36 -0.82
C LEU A 100 8.13 -8.23 -0.60
N GLU A 101 9.11 -8.46 0.29
CA GLU A 101 10.20 -7.51 0.54
C GLU A 101 11.00 -7.22 -0.74
N ALA A 102 11.36 -8.25 -1.51
CA ALA A 102 12.06 -8.06 -2.78
C ALA A 102 11.23 -7.24 -3.79
N LEU A 103 9.94 -7.54 -3.92
CA LEU A 103 9.04 -6.81 -4.83
C LEU A 103 8.90 -5.33 -4.44
N LEU A 104 8.77 -5.02 -3.15
CA LEU A 104 8.69 -3.65 -2.65
C LEU A 104 9.99 -2.86 -2.89
N ASN A 105 11.13 -3.51 -2.67
CA ASN A 105 12.44 -2.90 -2.96
C ASN A 105 12.64 -2.58 -4.44
N GLU A 106 12.08 -3.37 -5.35
CA GLU A 106 12.08 -3.04 -6.78
C GLU A 106 11.04 -1.96 -7.13
N ALA A 107 9.84 -2.02 -6.53
CA ALA A 107 8.77 -1.06 -6.76
C ALA A 107 9.21 0.39 -6.46
N VAL A 108 9.96 0.63 -5.38
CA VAL A 108 10.41 2.00 -5.02
C VAL A 108 11.45 2.58 -5.97
N LYS A 109 12.13 1.73 -6.76
CA LYS A 109 13.14 2.17 -7.74
C LYS A 109 12.53 2.56 -9.07
N GLN A 110 11.33 2.08 -9.37
CA GLN A 110 10.65 2.39 -10.63
C GLN A 110 10.14 3.84 -10.58
N PRO A 111 10.38 4.66 -11.62
CA PRO A 111 9.69 5.93 -11.74
C PRO A 111 8.19 5.64 -11.86
N GLY A 112 7.38 6.29 -11.00
CA GLY A 112 5.93 6.08 -10.98
C GLY A 112 5.37 6.17 -12.39
N ALA A 113 4.66 5.12 -12.84
CA ALA A 113 4.10 5.08 -14.18
C ALA A 113 3.22 6.33 -14.36
N ALA A 114 3.67 7.26 -15.20
CA ALA A 114 2.86 8.39 -15.59
C ALA A 114 1.62 7.81 -16.27
N SER A 115 0.45 7.96 -15.65
CA SER A 115 -0.84 7.80 -16.32
C SER A 115 -0.90 8.87 -17.41
N GLY A 116 -0.33 8.54 -18.58
CA GLY A 116 -0.32 9.38 -19.75
C GLY A 116 -1.74 9.59 -20.22
N GLY A 117 -2.34 10.72 -19.86
CA GLY A 117 -3.54 11.21 -20.48
C GLY A 117 -3.27 11.43 -21.96
N VAL A 118 -3.83 10.58 -22.80
CA VAL A 118 -4.05 10.92 -24.21
C VAL A 118 -5.32 11.76 -24.25
N VAL A 119 -5.15 13.06 -24.44
CA VAL A 119 -6.24 13.95 -24.83
C VAL A 119 -6.33 13.86 -26.36
N HIS A 120 -7.43 13.30 -26.87
CA HIS A 120 -7.83 13.40 -28.27
C HIS A 120 -8.91 14.49 -28.42
#